data_AF-A0A959NC79-F1
#
_entry.id   AF-A0A959NC79-F1
#
_cell.length_a   1.000
_cell.length_b   1.000
_cell.length_c   1.000
_cell.angle_alpha   90.00
_cell.angle_beta   90.00
_cell.angle_gamma   90.00
#
_symmetry.space_group_name_H-M   'P 1'
#
loop_
_entity.id
_entity.type
_entity.pdbx_description
1 polymer ?
#
loop_
_entity_poly.entity_id
_entity_poly.type
_entity_poly.pdbx_seq_one_letter_code
_entity_poly.pdbx_strand_id
1 'polypeptide(L)'
;DEEFAKNFYKNQLRKKRGVLKIKADLYKKGVNRNLIEKIIRENINTEDFIESAKILANKKINMLKKRDIPEVKIKQKVFQFLASRGFTSEVINKTLKIVEMED
;
A
#
# COMPACT_ATOMS: atom_id res chain seq x y z
N ASP A 1 -7.23 1.73 23.84
CA ASP A 1 -6.11 1.76 22.86
C ASP A 1 -6.17 0.68 21.79
N GLU A 2 -6.35 -0.60 22.14
CA GLU A 2 -6.38 -1.69 21.15
C GLU A 2 -7.52 -1.55 20.13
N GLU A 3 -8.74 -1.30 20.60
CA GLU A 3 -9.91 -1.11 19.73
C GLU A 3 -9.74 0.08 18.77
N PHE A 4 -9.25 1.21 19.30
CA PHE A 4 -8.92 2.39 18.50
C PHE A 4 -7.94 2.03 17.37
N ALA A 5 -6.85 1.34 17.69
CA ALA A 5 -5.83 0.99 16.72
C ALA A 5 -6.34 -0.04 15.68
N LYS A 6 -7.20 -0.99 16.06
CA LYS A 6 -7.89 -1.90 15.13
C LYS A 6 -8.83 -1.14 14.18
N ASN A 7 -9.65 -0.25 14.70
CA ASN A 7 -10.55 0.58 13.89
C ASN A 7 -9.78 1.52 12.97
N PHE A 8 -8.67 2.08 13.45
CA PHE A 8 -7.77 2.88 12.64
C PHE A 8 -7.17 2.05 11.49
N TYR A 9 -6.63 0.87 11.78
CA TYR A 9 -6.09 -0.05 10.75
C TYR A 9 -7.12 -0.33 9.64
N LYS A 10 -8.34 -0.74 10.01
CA LYS A 10 -9.43 -1.00 9.05
C LYS A 10 -9.80 0.24 8.23
N ASN A 11 -9.82 1.41 8.85
CA ASN A 11 -10.06 2.68 8.15
C ASN A 11 -8.96 2.99 7.12
N GLN A 12 -7.70 2.72 7.44
CA GLN A 12 -6.59 2.99 6.53
C GLN A 12 -6.53 1.99 5.36
N LEU A 13 -6.93 0.73 5.59
CA LEU A 13 -7.11 -0.25 4.52
C LEU A 13 -8.17 0.22 3.51
N ARG A 14 -9.32 0.70 3.97
CA ARG A 14 -10.35 1.29 3.09
C ARG A 14 -9.81 2.45 2.24
N LYS A 15 -8.89 3.23 2.80
CA LYS A 15 -8.19 4.33 2.12
C LYS A 15 -7.04 3.88 1.22
N LYS A 16 -6.84 2.57 1.02
CA LYS A 16 -5.79 1.98 0.18
C LYS A 16 -4.39 2.48 0.57
N ARG A 17 -4.10 2.51 1.87
CA ARG A 17 -2.78 2.84 2.40
C ARG A 17 -2.03 1.56 2.74
N GLY A 18 -0.74 1.54 2.47
CA GLY A 18 0.09 0.40 2.81
C GLY A 18 0.49 0.37 4.27
N VAL A 19 0.85 -0.82 4.75
CA VAL A 19 1.12 -1.13 6.16
C VAL A 19 2.15 -0.21 6.80
N LEU A 20 3.18 0.25 6.07
CA LEU A 20 4.22 1.13 6.62
C LEU A 20 3.64 2.49 7.03
N LYS A 21 2.72 3.03 6.22
CA LYS A 21 2.02 4.29 6.53
C LYS A 21 1.11 4.12 7.74
N ILE A 22 0.43 2.98 7.84
CA ILE A 22 -0.46 2.67 8.95
C ILE A 22 0.32 2.59 10.27
N LYS A 23 1.44 1.86 10.28
CA LYS A 23 2.35 1.77 11.43
C LYS A 23 2.85 3.15 11.85
N ALA A 24 3.33 3.95 10.89
CA ALA A 24 3.83 5.30 11.17
C ALA A 24 2.75 6.23 11.77
N ASP A 25 1.51 6.17 11.26
CA ASP A 25 0.41 6.98 11.77
C ASP A 25 -0.03 6.55 13.17
N LEU A 26 -0.10 5.25 13.45
CA LEU A 26 -0.41 4.73 14.79
C LEU A 26 0.66 5.15 15.80
N TYR A 27 1.93 5.07 15.41
CA TYR A 27 3.04 5.51 16.24
C TYR A 27 2.96 7.02 16.55
N LYS A 28 2.68 7.86 15.54
CA LYS A 28 2.47 9.31 15.73
C LYS A 28 1.28 9.64 16.63
N LYS A 29 0.31 8.72 16.75
CA LYS A 29 -0.85 8.85 17.63
C LYS A 29 -0.59 8.35 19.06
N GLY A 30 0.64 7.98 19.38
CA GLY A 30 1.03 7.53 20.72
C GLY A 30 0.74 6.06 21.01
N VAL A 31 0.34 5.26 20.01
CA VAL A 31 0.08 3.82 20.21
C VAL A 31 1.41 3.09 20.44
N ASN A 32 1.48 2.32 21.53
CA ASN A 32 2.69 1.58 21.87
C ASN A 32 3.11 0.61 20.74
N ARG A 33 4.42 0.49 20.48
CA ARG A 33 4.99 -0.35 19.43
C ARG A 33 4.55 -1.81 19.51
N ASN A 34 4.49 -2.40 20.71
CA ASN A 34 4.08 -3.79 20.90
C ASN A 34 2.62 -3.99 20.49
N LEU A 35 1.75 -3.03 20.81
CA LEU A 35 0.34 -3.06 20.41
C LEU A 35 0.18 -2.89 18.89
N ILE A 36 0.98 -2.02 18.27
CA ILE A 36 1.00 -1.87 16.80
C ILE A 36 1.39 -3.21 16.15
N GLU A 37 2.49 -3.82 16.57
CA GLU A 37 2.95 -5.08 15.98
C GLU A 37 1.95 -6.23 16.22
N LYS A 38 1.32 -6.29 17.41
CA LYS A 38 0.23 -7.24 17.69
C LYS A 38 -0.92 -7.07 16.69
N ILE A 39 -1.43 -5.85 16.54
CA ILE A 39 -2.58 -5.56 15.66
C ILE A 39 -2.24 -5.85 14.21
N ILE A 40 -1.05 -5.44 13.75
CA ILE A 40 -0.62 -5.74 12.38
C ILE A 40 -0.52 -7.25 12.20
N ARG A 41 0.15 -7.98 13.08
CA ARG A 41 0.29 -9.45 12.96
C ARG A 41 -1.07 -10.16 12.94
N GLU A 42 -2.02 -9.73 13.76
CA GLU A 42 -3.35 -10.35 13.86
C GLU A 42 -4.29 -9.99 12.71
N ASN A 43 -4.04 -8.89 11.98
CA ASN A 43 -4.97 -8.37 10.96
C ASN A 43 -4.32 -8.20 9.58
N ILE A 44 -3.03 -8.53 9.42
CA ILE A 44 -2.33 -8.42 8.14
C ILE A 44 -2.84 -9.50 7.21
N ASN A 45 -3.50 -9.07 6.14
CA ASN A 45 -3.77 -9.89 4.98
C ASN A 45 -3.04 -9.25 3.80
N THR A 46 -1.95 -9.89 3.38
CA THR A 46 -1.12 -9.39 2.27
C THR A 46 -1.95 -9.23 0.98
N GLU A 47 -2.97 -10.07 0.79
CA GLU A 47 -3.84 -10.00 -0.40
C GLU A 47 -4.63 -8.69 -0.46
N ASP A 48 -5.15 -8.21 0.67
CA ASP A 48 -5.87 -6.92 0.74
C ASP A 48 -4.99 -5.73 0.31
N PHE A 49 -3.69 -5.80 0.66
CA PHE A 49 -2.72 -4.79 0.27
C PHE A 49 -2.37 -4.89 -1.21
N ILE A 50 -2.22 -6.11 -1.75
CA ILE A 50 -1.97 -6.35 -3.17
C ILE A 50 -3.14 -5.81 -4.00
N GLU A 51 -4.38 -6.15 -3.64
CA GLU A 51 -5.59 -5.69 -4.35
C GLU A 51 -5.72 -4.16 -4.31
N SER A 52 -5.51 -3.57 -3.12
CA SER A 52 -5.47 -2.11 -2.98
C SER A 52 -4.39 -1.45 -3.85
N ALA A 53 -3.20 -2.05 -3.91
CA ALA A 53 -2.09 -1.58 -4.71
C ALA A 53 -2.36 -1.75 -6.21
N LYS A 54 -2.98 -2.85 -6.66
CA LYS A 54 -3.39 -3.08 -8.06
C LYS A 54 -4.32 -1.98 -8.56
N ILE A 55 -5.38 -1.70 -7.81
CA ILE A 55 -6.35 -0.63 -8.16
C ILE A 55 -5.64 0.72 -8.33
N LEU A 56 -4.68 1.03 -7.46
CA LEU A 56 -3.90 2.27 -7.53
C LEU A 56 -2.88 2.26 -8.66
N ALA A 57 -2.22 1.12 -8.92
CA ALA A 57 -1.25 0.93 -9.97
C ALA A 57 -1.90 1.12 -11.34
N ASN A 58 -3.00 0.41 -11.63
CA ASN A 58 -3.70 0.48 -12.91
C ASN A 58 -4.16 1.92 -13.22
N LYS A 59 -4.71 2.64 -12.23
CA LYS A 59 -5.06 4.07 -12.39
C LYS A 59 -3.83 4.92 -12.73
N LYS A 60 -2.70 4.69 -12.05
CA LYS A 60 -1.47 5.44 -12.26
C LYS A 60 -0.85 5.14 -13.62
N ILE A 61 -0.82 3.87 -14.04
CA ILE A 61 -0.34 3.40 -15.35
C ILE A 61 -1.14 4.06 -16.45
N ASN A 62 -2.48 3.97 -16.42
CA ASN A 62 -3.34 4.58 -17.42
C ASN A 62 -3.13 6.10 -17.54
N MET A 63 -2.92 6.79 -16.43
CA MET A 63 -2.61 8.22 -16.44
C MET A 63 -1.23 8.53 -17.06
N LEU A 64 -0.24 7.66 -16.86
CA LEU A 64 1.12 7.84 -17.39
C LEU A 64 1.23 7.44 -18.87
N LYS A 65 0.53 6.38 -19.31
CA LYS A 65 0.43 5.97 -20.72
C LYS A 65 -0.12 7.12 -21.59
N LYS A 66 -1.12 7.85 -21.09
CA LYS A 66 -1.69 9.05 -21.74
C LYS A 66 -0.73 10.25 -21.86
N ARG A 67 0.47 10.18 -21.31
CA ARG A 67 1.49 11.25 -21.31
C ARG A 67 2.75 10.84 -22.07
N ASP A 68 2.67 9.79 -22.89
CA ASP A 68 3.78 9.25 -23.70
C ASP A 68 5.06 9.01 -22.88
N ILE A 69 4.90 8.59 -21.62
CA ILE A 69 6.02 8.23 -20.76
C ILE A 69 6.55 6.85 -21.18
N PRO A 70 7.86 6.67 -21.41
CA PRO A 70 8.44 5.37 -21.70
C PRO A 70 8.11 4.34 -20.62
N GLU A 71 7.83 3.10 -21.02
CA GLU A 71 7.33 2.04 -20.12
C GLU A 71 8.25 1.80 -18.91
N VAL A 72 9.57 1.79 -19.11
CA VAL A 72 10.57 1.67 -18.04
C VAL A 72 10.39 2.77 -16.97
N LYS A 73 10.09 4.00 -17.39
CA LYS A 73 9.80 5.12 -16.49
C LYS A 73 8.42 5.01 -15.86
N ILE A 74 7.44 4.36 -16.50
CA ILE A 74 6.12 4.08 -15.91
C ILE A 74 6.29 3.18 -14.69
N LYS A 75 6.95 2.03 -14.83
CA LYS A 75 7.19 1.08 -13.73
C LYS A 75 7.85 1.76 -12.54
N GLN A 76 8.91 2.53 -12.77
CA GLN A 76 9.60 3.31 -11.73
C GLN A 76 8.68 4.32 -11.03
N LYS A 77 7.86 5.07 -11.79
CA LYS A 77 6.92 6.06 -11.23
C LYS A 77 5.78 5.40 -10.44
N VAL A 78 5.30 4.23 -10.87
CA VAL A 78 4.29 3.46 -10.14
C VAL A 78 4.87 2.92 -8.84
N PHE A 79 6.09 2.39 -8.87
CA PHE A 79 6.81 1.94 -7.67
C PHE A 79 6.91 3.08 -6.65
N GLN A 80 7.46 4.23 -7.05
CA GLN A 80 7.61 5.40 -6.18
C GLN A 80 6.26 5.88 -5.62
N PHE A 81 5.22 5.87 -6.46
CA PHE A 81 3.88 6.24 -6.05
C PHE A 81 3.35 5.31 -4.95
N LEU A 82 3.43 3.99 -5.12
CA LEU A 82 2.97 3.03 -4.11
C LEU A 82 3.83 3.09 -2.84
N ALA A 83 5.15 3.26 -2.96
CA ALA A 83 6.04 3.45 -1.83
C ALA A 83 5.65 4.69 -1.00
N SER A 84 5.29 5.80 -1.65
CA SER A 84 4.81 7.01 -0.96
C SER A 84 3.48 6.80 -0.20
N ARG A 85 2.69 5.81 -0.62
CA ARG A 85 1.46 5.36 0.05
C ARG A 85 1.73 4.36 1.17
N GLY A 86 3.00 3.97 1.36
CA GLY A 86 3.49 3.09 2.42
C GLY A 86 3.29 1.60 2.18
N PHE A 87 3.12 1.19 0.93
CA PHE A 87 3.19 -0.24 0.58
C PHE A 87 4.64 -0.72 0.71
N THR A 88 4.82 -1.97 1.13
CA THR A 88 6.15 -2.57 1.20
C THR A 88 6.67 -2.87 -0.20
N SER A 89 7.98 -2.91 -0.39
CA SER A 89 8.58 -3.28 -1.67
C SER A 89 8.11 -4.66 -2.16
N GLU A 90 7.87 -5.60 -1.25
CA GLU A 90 7.32 -6.91 -1.59
C GLU A 90 5.93 -6.82 -2.25
N VAL A 91 4.99 -6.08 -1.62
CA VAL A 91 3.65 -5.86 -2.18
C VAL A 91 3.76 -5.14 -3.52
N ILE A 92 4.60 -4.10 -3.61
CA ILE A 92 4.77 -3.32 -4.84
C ILE A 92 5.29 -4.20 -5.98
N ASN A 93 6.31 -5.02 -5.74
CA ASN A 93 6.89 -5.89 -6.76
C ASN A 93 5.89 -6.97 -7.22
N LYS A 94 5.13 -7.55 -6.29
CA LYS A 94 4.04 -8.49 -6.63
C LYS A 94 2.97 -7.80 -7.47
N THR A 95 2.53 -6.61 -7.06
CA THR A 95 1.56 -5.82 -7.83
C THR A 95 2.06 -5.49 -9.23
N LEU A 96 3.30 -5.03 -9.38
CA LEU A 96 3.89 -4.71 -10.68
C LEU A 96 3.94 -5.94 -11.60
N LYS A 97 4.34 -7.09 -11.06
CA LYS A 97 4.32 -8.36 -11.82
C LYS A 97 2.91 -8.72 -12.28
N ILE A 98 1.91 -8.57 -11.42
CA ILE A 98 0.52 -8.89 -11.76
C ILE A 98 0.00 -7.98 -12.86
N VAL A 99 0.16 -6.66 -12.74
CA VAL A 99 -0.35 -5.71 -13.75
C VAL A 99 0.39 -5.81 -15.08
N GLU A 100 1.65 -6.23 -15.08
CA GLU A 100 2.39 -6.53 -16.31
C GLU A 100 1.91 -7.80 -17.03
N MET A 101 1.30 -8.75 -16.30
CA MET A 101 0.70 -9.95 -16.88
C MET A 101 -0.74 -9.71 -17.39
N GLU A 102 -1.37 -8.60 -16.97
CA GLU A 102 -2.73 -8.20 -17.36
C GLU A 102 -2.76 -7.24 -18.57
N ASP A 103 -1.64 -6.59 -18.87
CA ASP A 103 -1.41 -5.72 -20.05
C ASP A 103 -0.99 -6.55 -21.28
#